data_AF-A0A817RXV8-F1
#
_entry.id   AF-A0A817RXV8-F1
#
_cell.length_a   1.000
_cell.length_b   1.000
_cell.length_c   1.000
_cell.angle_alpha   90.00
_cell.angle_beta   90.00
_cell.angle_gamma   90.00
#
_symmetry.space_group_name_H-M   'P 1'
#
loop_
_entity.id
_entity.type
_entity.pdbx_description
1 polymer ?
#
loop_
_entity_poly.entity_id
_entity_poly.type
_entity_poly.pdbx_seq_one_letter_code
_entity_poly.pdbx_strand_id
1 'polypeptide(L)'
;MAQKNPKDSGKSTVKHMDNNDMFLKRALEKLLSEKDMKKSQYQQVKRACETALVSVTKDPQTTDVSYINETYFLPFELACALNHPRMVDTSLDCLQKLLLNGHLIGNIIDPTDSTKLLIDRIVSVICACFHGIQTQEKVELQIIKICLTIMTSQTIEIHQRSVLQIVKTCFNIYLTSRSKINEATAQGSLSQILNGIFSKMEQKMSLVNERKQKENINVIINDYDEEQIIIKDILEELVEKIVYDEATQEQTNSSLSTNDIIEDTQSTQEEINDRILKNNRVL
;
A
#
# COMPACT_ATOMS: atom_id res chain seq x y z
N MET A 1 10.21 -0.93 -71.62
CA MET A 1 9.42 -1.61 -70.58
C MET A 1 9.65 -0.89 -69.26
N ALA A 2 8.76 0.05 -68.92
CA ALA A 2 8.90 0.90 -67.74
C ALA A 2 8.22 0.26 -66.52
N GLN A 3 8.98 0.13 -65.44
CA GLN A 3 8.51 -0.34 -64.14
C GLN A 3 7.53 0.67 -63.51
N LYS A 4 6.42 0.13 -63.00
CA LYS A 4 5.30 0.85 -62.41
C LYS A 4 5.48 0.83 -60.88
N ASN A 5 5.75 1.99 -60.27
CA ASN A 5 5.74 2.16 -58.81
C ASN A 5 4.32 1.96 -58.25
N PRO A 6 4.13 1.21 -57.15
CA PRO A 6 2.92 1.29 -56.35
C PRO A 6 3.03 2.46 -55.36
N LYS A 7 1.97 3.27 -55.32
CA LYS A 7 1.71 4.27 -54.28
C LYS A 7 1.49 3.55 -52.96
N ASP A 8 2.30 3.80 -51.94
CA ASP A 8 1.98 3.39 -50.58
C ASP A 8 1.25 4.53 -49.85
N SER A 9 -0.01 4.26 -49.57
CA SER A 9 -0.98 5.09 -48.87
C SER A 9 -0.65 5.19 -47.38
N GLY A 10 -0.89 6.37 -46.81
CA GLY A 10 -0.57 6.71 -45.42
C GLY A 10 -1.03 5.69 -44.39
N LYS A 11 -0.10 5.29 -43.52
CA LYS A 11 -0.41 4.78 -42.19
C LYS A 11 -0.31 5.95 -41.21
N SER A 12 -1.44 6.59 -40.96
CA SER A 12 -1.65 7.36 -39.73
C SER A 12 -1.53 6.37 -38.57
N THR A 13 -0.37 6.36 -37.92
CA THR A 13 -0.17 5.68 -36.64
C THR A 13 -1.08 6.34 -35.61
N VAL A 14 -2.28 5.77 -35.42
CA VAL A 14 -3.14 6.06 -34.28
C VAL A 14 -2.38 5.56 -33.05
N LYS A 15 -1.67 6.47 -32.37
CA LYS A 15 -1.06 6.19 -31.07
C LYS A 15 -2.19 5.81 -30.10
N HIS A 16 -2.14 4.60 -29.56
CA HIS A 16 -2.95 4.23 -28.41
C HIS A 16 -2.54 5.14 -27.25
N MET A 17 -3.39 6.11 -26.92
CA MET A 17 -3.28 6.89 -25.70
C MET A 17 -3.68 5.94 -24.56
N ASP A 18 -2.81 5.79 -23.56
CA ASP A 18 -3.14 4.95 -22.39
C ASP A 18 -4.48 5.42 -21.80
N ASN A 19 -5.31 4.49 -21.36
CA ASN A 19 -6.65 4.81 -20.84
C ASN A 19 -6.61 5.90 -19.74
N ASN A 20 -5.52 5.94 -18.97
CA ASN A 20 -5.25 6.95 -17.93
C ASN A 20 -5.19 8.38 -18.50
N ASP A 21 -4.46 8.57 -19.60
CA ASP A 21 -4.30 9.86 -20.26
C ASP A 21 -5.61 10.33 -20.90
N MET A 22 -6.43 9.39 -21.35
CA MET A 22 -7.73 9.69 -21.95
C MET A 22 -8.72 10.29 -20.94
N PHE A 23 -8.78 9.77 -19.71
CA PHE A 23 -9.67 10.29 -18.68
C PHE A 23 -9.22 11.66 -18.16
N LEU A 24 -7.92 11.81 -17.92
CA LEU A 24 -7.36 13.07 -17.44
C LEU A 24 -7.50 14.19 -18.49
N LYS A 25 -7.20 13.89 -19.76
CA LYS A 25 -7.41 14.82 -20.87
C LYS A 25 -8.86 15.28 -20.95
N ARG A 26 -9.82 14.36 -20.89
CA ARG A 26 -11.26 14.69 -20.90
C ARG A 26 -11.67 15.56 -19.72
N ALA A 27 -11.14 15.31 -18.53
CA ALA A 27 -11.42 16.12 -17.35
C ALA A 27 -10.91 17.56 -17.52
N LEU A 28 -9.68 17.72 -18.01
CA LEU A 28 -9.08 19.03 -18.29
C LEU A 28 -9.80 19.77 -19.42
N GLU A 29 -10.15 19.08 -20.51
CA GLU A 29 -10.94 19.63 -21.62
C GLU A 29 -12.33 20.06 -21.15
N LYS A 30 -12.99 19.26 -20.31
CA LYS A 30 -14.28 19.62 -19.71
C LYS A 30 -14.17 20.89 -18.89
N LEU A 31 -13.14 21.01 -18.05
CA LEU A 31 -12.89 22.21 -17.24
C LEU A 31 -12.60 23.44 -18.12
N LEU A 32 -11.85 23.29 -19.21
CA LEU A 32 -11.58 24.35 -20.19
C LEU A 32 -12.82 24.78 -21.00
N SER A 33 -13.78 23.87 -21.19
CA SER A 33 -14.99 24.11 -21.97
C SER A 33 -16.03 24.99 -21.25
N GLU A 34 -15.80 25.28 -19.96
CA GLU A 34 -16.70 26.12 -19.16
C GLU A 34 -16.81 27.54 -19.72
N LYS A 35 -18.04 28.06 -19.80
CA LYS A 35 -18.37 29.31 -20.54
C LYS A 35 -17.57 30.53 -20.06
N ASP A 36 -17.21 30.55 -18.79
CA ASP A 36 -16.56 31.69 -18.13
C ASP A 36 -15.03 31.69 -18.26
N MET A 37 -14.42 30.64 -18.84
CA MET A 37 -12.95 30.48 -18.94
C MET A 37 -12.23 31.58 -19.74
N LYS A 38 -12.97 32.42 -20.46
CA LYS A 38 -12.43 33.58 -21.19
C LYS A 38 -12.20 34.81 -20.29
N LYS A 39 -12.78 34.88 -19.08
CA LYS A 39 -12.63 36.06 -18.21
C LYS A 39 -11.25 36.08 -17.56
N SER A 40 -10.73 37.28 -17.29
CA SER A 40 -9.39 37.49 -16.73
C SER A 40 -9.15 36.71 -15.44
N GLN A 41 -10.16 36.61 -14.58
CA GLN A 41 -10.08 35.91 -13.29
C GLN A 41 -9.83 34.39 -13.42
N TYR A 42 -10.08 33.78 -14.59
CA TYR A 42 -9.83 32.36 -14.84
C TYR A 42 -8.56 32.10 -15.65
N GLN A 43 -7.77 33.13 -15.98
CA GLN A 43 -6.57 32.95 -16.81
C GLN A 43 -5.55 32.00 -16.17
N GLN A 44 -5.41 32.03 -14.85
CA GLN A 44 -4.50 31.12 -14.14
C GLN A 44 -4.96 29.65 -14.28
N VAL A 45 -6.25 29.38 -14.08
CA VAL A 45 -6.83 28.04 -14.30
C VAL A 45 -6.63 27.60 -15.75
N LYS A 46 -6.87 28.49 -16.71
CA LYS A 46 -6.70 28.20 -18.13
C LYS A 46 -5.27 27.80 -18.46
N ARG A 47 -4.29 28.58 -18.01
CA ARG A 47 -2.87 28.28 -18.20
C ARG A 47 -2.48 26.97 -17.52
N ALA A 48 -2.97 26.70 -16.31
CA ALA A 48 -2.72 25.45 -15.62
C ALA A 48 -3.27 24.24 -16.41
N CYS A 49 -4.52 24.31 -16.90
CA CYS A 49 -5.10 23.27 -17.75
C CYS A 49 -4.32 23.05 -19.04
N GLU A 50 -3.90 24.13 -19.72
CA GLU A 50 -3.12 24.04 -20.96
C GLU A 50 -1.75 23.40 -20.72
N THR A 51 -1.04 23.80 -19.65
CA THR A 51 0.22 23.17 -19.24
C THR A 51 0.03 21.69 -18.92
N ALA A 52 -0.99 21.34 -18.13
CA ALA A 52 -1.30 19.96 -17.79
C ALA A 52 -1.63 19.12 -19.03
N LEU A 53 -2.41 19.65 -19.98
CA LEU A 53 -2.73 18.98 -21.24
C LEU A 53 -1.49 18.73 -22.10
N VAL A 54 -0.58 19.71 -22.19
CA VAL A 54 0.69 19.54 -22.90
C VAL A 54 1.49 18.41 -22.28
N SER A 55 1.57 18.34 -20.95
CA SER A 55 2.25 17.26 -20.22
C SER A 55 1.61 15.89 -20.47
N VAL A 56 0.27 15.79 -20.49
CA VAL A 56 -0.45 14.53 -20.81
C VAL A 56 -0.21 14.07 -22.26
N THR A 57 0.06 15.00 -23.19
CA THR A 57 0.26 14.67 -24.61
C THR A 57 1.71 14.36 -25.01
N LYS A 58 2.69 14.69 -24.17
CA LYS A 58 4.12 14.42 -24.44
C LYS A 58 4.50 13.07 -23.81
N ASP A 59 5.18 12.22 -24.58
CA ASP A 59 5.63 10.88 -24.16
C ASP A 59 6.34 10.91 -22.79
N PRO A 60 6.10 9.91 -21.91
CA PRO A 60 6.62 9.84 -20.54
C PRO A 60 8.09 9.40 -20.54
N GLN A 61 8.96 10.20 -21.13
CA GLN A 61 10.39 9.98 -21.05
C GLN A 61 10.93 10.94 -19.98
N THR A 62 11.35 10.36 -18.85
CA THR A 62 12.22 10.95 -17.80
C THR A 62 11.64 11.99 -16.84
N THR A 63 10.34 12.01 -16.55
CA THR A 63 9.81 12.98 -15.55
C THR A 63 9.36 12.27 -14.28
N ASP A 64 9.79 12.78 -13.13
CA ASP A 64 9.43 12.31 -11.79
C ASP A 64 7.89 12.20 -11.65
N VAL A 65 7.41 11.01 -11.29
CA VAL A 65 5.99 10.67 -11.10
C VAL A 65 5.33 11.63 -10.10
N SER A 66 6.11 12.18 -9.16
CA SER A 66 5.65 13.19 -8.20
C SER A 66 5.24 14.51 -8.89
N TYR A 67 6.08 15.03 -9.79
CA TYR A 67 5.85 16.27 -10.53
C TYR A 67 4.66 16.18 -11.50
N ILE A 68 4.48 15.00 -12.10
CA ILE A 68 3.39 14.69 -13.02
C ILE A 68 2.03 14.83 -12.32
N ASN A 69 1.89 14.25 -11.12
CA ASN A 69 0.64 14.28 -10.36
C ASN A 69 0.29 15.68 -9.82
N GLU A 70 1.28 16.46 -9.38
CA GLU A 70 1.04 17.86 -8.97
C GLU A 70 0.55 18.71 -10.16
N THR A 71 1.20 18.55 -11.31
CA THR A 71 0.82 19.28 -12.54
C THR A 71 -0.64 19.00 -12.92
N TYR A 72 -1.13 17.79 -12.65
CA TYR A 72 -2.50 17.37 -12.97
C TYR A 72 -3.53 17.82 -11.95
N PHE A 73 -3.15 17.98 -10.69
CA PHE A 73 -4.06 18.44 -9.63
C PHE A 73 -4.24 19.96 -9.62
N LEU A 74 -3.17 20.72 -9.88
CA LEU A 74 -3.14 22.18 -9.81
C LEU A 74 -4.33 22.88 -10.53
N PRO A 75 -4.75 22.49 -11.75
CA PRO A 75 -5.87 23.15 -12.42
C PRO A 75 -7.18 23.05 -11.64
N PHE A 76 -7.43 21.90 -10.99
CA PHE A 76 -8.62 21.68 -10.18
C PHE A 76 -8.56 22.44 -8.85
N GLU A 77 -7.38 22.51 -8.23
CA GLU A 77 -7.16 23.31 -7.03
C GLU A 77 -7.49 24.78 -7.27
N LEU A 78 -6.92 25.35 -8.35
CA LEU A 78 -7.18 26.74 -8.71
C LEU A 78 -8.66 26.97 -9.06
N ALA A 79 -9.30 26.02 -9.75
CA ALA A 79 -10.72 26.13 -10.10
C ALA A 79 -11.64 26.09 -8.86
N CYS A 80 -11.30 25.26 -7.87
CA CYS A 80 -12.00 25.20 -6.59
C CYS A 80 -11.81 26.50 -5.77
N ALA A 81 -10.59 27.05 -5.75
CA ALA A 81 -10.26 28.28 -5.01
C ALA A 81 -11.01 29.54 -5.50
N LEU A 82 -11.48 29.55 -6.75
CA LEU A 82 -12.24 30.68 -7.31
C LEU A 82 -13.67 30.79 -6.77
N ASN A 83 -14.17 29.77 -6.04
CA ASN A 83 -15.49 29.75 -5.42
C ASN A 83 -16.67 30.02 -6.39
N HIS A 84 -16.47 29.80 -7.69
CA HIS A 84 -17.52 29.93 -8.69
C HIS A 84 -18.31 28.60 -8.79
N PRO A 85 -19.60 28.54 -8.42
CA PRO A 85 -20.28 27.27 -8.17
C PRO A 85 -20.24 26.27 -9.32
N ARG A 86 -20.35 26.73 -10.58
CA ARG A 86 -20.28 25.85 -11.75
C ARG A 86 -18.89 25.26 -11.96
N MET A 87 -17.85 26.07 -11.74
CA MET A 87 -16.45 25.62 -11.87
C MET A 87 -16.12 24.62 -10.78
N VAL A 88 -16.56 24.90 -9.54
CA VAL A 88 -16.39 24.00 -8.40
C VAL A 88 -17.11 22.67 -8.65
N ASP A 89 -18.38 22.70 -9.06
CA ASP A 89 -19.15 21.49 -9.38
C ASP A 89 -18.46 20.62 -10.45
N THR A 90 -18.05 21.22 -11.57
CA THR A 90 -17.31 20.51 -12.62
C THR A 90 -15.97 19.98 -12.13
N SER A 91 -15.22 20.75 -11.33
CA SER A 91 -13.92 20.34 -10.81
C SER A 91 -14.04 19.17 -9.83
N LEU A 92 -14.98 19.22 -8.90
CA LEU A 92 -15.23 18.14 -7.94
C LEU A 92 -15.72 16.86 -8.64
N ASP A 93 -16.60 16.95 -9.64
CA ASP A 93 -17.02 15.81 -10.46
C ASP A 93 -15.83 15.14 -11.18
N CYS A 94 -14.92 15.96 -11.73
CA CYS A 94 -13.71 15.47 -12.39
C CYS A 94 -12.76 14.80 -11.39
N LEU A 95 -12.48 15.46 -10.26
CA LEU A 95 -11.64 14.90 -9.20
C LEU A 95 -12.20 13.57 -8.68
N GLN A 96 -13.52 13.47 -8.47
CA GLN A 96 -14.15 12.22 -8.05
C GLN A 96 -13.86 11.09 -9.04
N LYS A 97 -14.01 11.34 -10.35
CA LYS A 97 -13.76 10.34 -11.38
C LYS A 97 -12.28 9.96 -11.47
N LEU A 98 -11.36 10.91 -11.30
CA LEU A 98 -9.92 10.65 -11.31
C LEU A 98 -9.50 9.80 -10.11
N LEU A 99 -10.03 10.11 -8.91
CA LEU A 99 -9.80 9.33 -7.69
C LEU A 99 -10.37 7.91 -7.81
N LEU A 100 -11.62 7.79 -8.28
CA LEU A 100 -12.32 6.51 -8.40
C LEU A 100 -11.63 5.54 -9.36
N ASN A 101 -11.11 6.05 -10.49
CA ASN A 101 -10.41 5.22 -11.48
C ASN A 101 -8.92 5.03 -11.18
N GLY A 102 -8.42 5.58 -10.06
CA GLY A 102 -7.02 5.46 -9.67
C GLY A 102 -6.05 6.29 -10.52
N HIS A 103 -6.55 7.27 -11.29
CA HIS A 103 -5.71 8.18 -12.07
C HIS A 103 -5.10 9.30 -11.22
N LEU A 104 -5.70 9.59 -10.05
CA LEU A 104 -5.18 10.54 -9.07
C LEU A 104 -5.34 9.93 -7.68
N ILE A 105 -4.35 9.16 -7.23
CA ILE A 105 -4.41 8.48 -5.91
C ILE A 105 -3.89 9.41 -4.81
N GLY A 106 -2.83 10.18 -5.09
CA GLY A 106 -2.24 11.12 -4.13
C GLY A 106 -1.33 10.49 -3.08
N ASN A 107 -0.88 9.24 -3.26
CA ASN A 107 0.08 8.54 -2.37
C ASN A 107 1.55 9.00 -2.56
N ILE A 108 1.77 10.23 -3.02
CA ILE A 108 3.08 10.86 -3.15
C ILE A 108 3.22 11.94 -2.10
N ILE A 109 4.46 12.26 -1.70
CA ILE A 109 4.73 13.38 -0.79
C ILE A 109 4.28 14.68 -1.46
N ASP A 110 3.59 15.54 -0.71
CA ASP A 110 3.16 16.84 -1.22
C ASP A 110 4.40 17.72 -1.46
N PRO A 111 4.61 18.20 -2.70
CA PRO A 111 5.74 19.08 -3.04
C PRO A 111 5.71 20.42 -2.30
N THR A 112 4.55 20.84 -1.78
CA THR A 112 4.41 22.07 -0.99
C THR A 112 4.62 21.84 0.52
N ASP A 113 4.46 20.60 0.99
CA ASP A 113 4.62 20.22 2.40
C ASP A 113 5.09 18.78 2.51
N SER A 114 6.40 18.58 2.73
CA SER A 114 7.01 17.27 2.79
C SER A 114 6.53 16.38 3.94
N THR A 115 5.72 16.92 4.87
CA THR A 115 5.15 16.18 6.00
C THR A 115 3.81 15.51 5.68
N LYS A 116 3.25 15.77 4.50
CA LYS A 116 1.93 15.27 4.08
C LYS A 116 2.00 14.58 2.73
N LEU A 117 0.95 13.82 2.43
CA LEU A 117 0.74 13.26 1.11
C LEU A 117 -0.12 14.23 0.29
N LEU A 118 0.01 14.20 -1.04
CA LEU A 118 -0.78 15.03 -1.95
C LEU A 118 -2.29 14.83 -1.73
N ILE A 119 -2.72 13.63 -1.35
CA ILE A 119 -4.13 13.37 -1.01
C ILE A 119 -4.65 14.27 0.13
N ASP A 120 -3.82 14.63 1.10
CA ASP A 120 -4.24 15.51 2.20
C ASP A 120 -4.52 16.93 1.71
N ARG A 121 -3.73 17.41 0.74
CA ARG A 121 -3.98 18.69 0.06
C ARG A 121 -5.24 18.62 -0.79
N ILE A 122 -5.44 17.53 -1.53
CA ILE A 122 -6.68 17.27 -2.29
C ILE A 122 -7.91 17.33 -1.35
N VAL A 123 -7.84 16.65 -0.21
CA VAL A 123 -8.92 16.65 0.80
C VAL A 123 -9.15 18.04 1.37
N SER A 124 -8.08 18.79 1.64
CA SER A 124 -8.18 20.17 2.14
C SER A 124 -8.95 21.05 1.16
N VAL A 125 -8.59 20.99 -0.13
CA VAL A 125 -9.27 21.75 -1.21
C VAL A 125 -10.73 21.35 -1.34
N ILE A 126 -11.04 20.06 -1.35
CA ILE A 126 -12.41 19.54 -1.43
C ILE A 126 -13.26 20.08 -0.27
N CYS A 127 -12.76 19.94 0.96
CA CYS A 127 -13.50 20.35 2.15
C CYS A 127 -13.66 21.87 2.24
N ALA A 128 -12.69 22.63 1.72
CA ALA A 128 -12.75 24.09 1.67
C ALA A 128 -13.85 24.62 0.72
N CYS A 129 -14.32 23.82 -0.25
CA CYS A 129 -15.44 24.19 -1.11
C CYS A 129 -16.78 24.36 -0.36
N PHE A 130 -16.87 23.85 0.87
CA PHE A 130 -18.05 24.02 1.72
C PHE A 130 -17.97 25.30 2.57
N HIS A 131 -18.88 26.24 2.30
CA HIS A 131 -18.93 27.57 2.91
C HIS A 131 -20.16 27.75 3.83
N GLY A 132 -20.66 26.65 4.40
CA GLY A 132 -21.89 26.65 5.20
C GLY A 132 -23.16 26.77 4.35
N ILE A 133 -24.20 27.38 4.91
CA ILE A 133 -25.56 27.47 4.34
C ILE A 133 -25.67 28.18 2.98
N GLN A 134 -24.61 28.87 2.54
CA GLN A 134 -24.56 29.57 1.24
C GLN A 134 -24.05 28.67 0.12
N THR A 135 -23.52 27.49 0.45
CA THR A 135 -23.04 26.52 -0.53
C THR A 135 -24.20 26.06 -1.40
N GLN A 136 -23.97 25.97 -2.71
CA GLN A 136 -25.00 25.49 -3.64
C GLN A 136 -25.23 23.99 -3.46
N GLU A 137 -26.48 23.54 -3.53
CA GLU A 137 -26.86 22.15 -3.30
C GLU A 137 -26.09 21.14 -4.18
N LYS A 138 -25.80 21.52 -5.44
CA LYS A 138 -25.01 20.67 -6.33
C LYS A 138 -23.57 20.49 -5.83
N VAL A 139 -22.96 21.57 -5.35
CA VAL A 139 -21.60 21.55 -4.80
C VAL A 139 -21.57 20.72 -3.52
N GLU A 140 -22.53 20.92 -2.61
CA GLU A 140 -22.66 20.07 -1.40
C GLU A 140 -22.72 18.58 -1.76
N LEU A 141 -23.56 18.22 -2.73
CA LEU A 141 -23.70 16.83 -3.18
C LEU A 141 -22.38 16.28 -3.73
N GLN A 142 -21.63 17.06 -4.51
CA GLN A 142 -20.33 16.61 -5.00
C GLN A 142 -19.30 16.43 -3.88
N ILE A 143 -19.28 17.34 -2.90
CA ILE A 143 -18.40 17.22 -1.72
C ILE A 143 -18.72 15.92 -0.97
N ILE A 144 -19.99 15.60 -0.74
CA ILE A 144 -20.38 14.34 -0.08
C ILE A 144 -19.86 13.13 -0.88
N LYS A 145 -20.08 13.11 -2.20
CA LYS A 145 -19.73 11.97 -3.07
C LYS A 145 -18.23 11.72 -3.16
N ILE A 146 -17.43 12.78 -3.29
CA ILE A 146 -15.96 12.64 -3.37
C ILE A 146 -15.36 12.26 -2.01
N CYS A 147 -15.87 12.84 -0.91
CA CYS A 147 -15.48 12.44 0.44
C CYS A 147 -15.76 10.96 0.70
N LEU A 148 -16.95 10.48 0.32
CA LEU A 148 -17.29 9.07 0.42
C LEU A 148 -16.33 8.20 -0.40
N THR A 149 -16.04 8.60 -1.64
CA THR A 149 -15.14 7.88 -2.56
C THR A 149 -13.73 7.74 -1.98
N ILE A 150 -13.17 8.81 -1.40
CA ILE A 150 -11.85 8.79 -0.75
C ILE A 150 -11.86 7.83 0.45
N MET A 151 -12.89 7.91 1.28
CA MET A 151 -12.94 7.13 2.52
C MET A 151 -13.18 5.64 2.29
N THR A 152 -13.94 5.28 1.25
CA THR A 152 -14.23 3.87 0.91
C THR A 152 -13.19 3.25 -0.02
N SER A 153 -12.29 4.06 -0.62
CA SER A 153 -11.21 3.54 -1.47
C SER A 153 -10.22 2.69 -0.69
N GLN A 154 -9.84 1.52 -1.22
CA GLN A 154 -8.83 0.64 -0.62
C GLN A 154 -7.39 1.04 -0.97
N THR A 155 -7.20 1.87 -2.00
CA THR A 155 -5.87 2.21 -2.54
C THR A 155 -5.32 3.52 -1.99
N ILE A 156 -6.18 4.36 -1.39
CA ILE A 156 -5.81 5.68 -0.89
C ILE A 156 -5.43 5.59 0.59
N GLU A 157 -4.20 5.99 0.89
CA GLU A 157 -3.71 6.14 2.26
C GLU A 157 -3.87 7.58 2.71
N ILE A 158 -4.68 7.80 3.75
CA ILE A 158 -5.04 9.14 4.22
C ILE A 158 -4.63 9.33 5.68
N HIS A 159 -4.11 10.51 6.02
CA HIS A 159 -3.75 10.85 7.39
C HIS A 159 -4.97 11.09 8.27
N GLN A 160 -4.83 10.80 9.56
CA GLN A 160 -5.90 10.94 10.56
C GLN A 160 -6.53 12.34 10.56
N ARG A 161 -5.73 13.39 10.40
CA ARG A 161 -6.21 14.78 10.34
C ARG A 161 -7.20 14.98 9.18
N SER A 162 -6.86 14.48 8.01
CA SER A 162 -7.67 14.59 6.79
C SER A 162 -8.95 13.75 6.90
N VAL A 163 -8.90 12.58 7.53
CA VAL A 163 -10.09 11.78 7.86
C VAL A 163 -11.06 12.58 8.74
N LEU A 164 -10.58 13.19 9.83
CA LEU A 164 -11.41 13.99 10.72
C LEU A 164 -12.02 15.20 9.99
N GLN A 165 -11.25 15.82 9.09
CA GLN A 165 -11.74 16.93 8.27
C GLN A 165 -12.88 16.52 7.34
N ILE A 166 -12.78 15.35 6.70
CA ILE A 166 -13.85 14.78 5.87
C ILE A 166 -15.11 14.53 6.70
N VAL A 167 -14.98 13.82 7.83
CA VAL A 167 -16.11 13.50 8.71
C VAL A 167 -16.79 14.78 9.19
N LYS A 168 -16.01 15.77 9.64
CA LYS A 168 -16.53 17.07 10.08
C LYS A 168 -17.28 17.79 8.96
N THR A 169 -16.73 17.80 7.74
CA THR A 169 -17.34 18.49 6.59
C THR A 169 -18.66 17.83 6.19
N CYS A 170 -18.69 16.50 6.07
CA CYS A 170 -19.93 15.76 5.77
C CYS A 170 -20.99 15.93 6.86
N PHE A 171 -20.58 15.95 8.13
CA PHE A 171 -21.48 16.21 9.26
C PHE A 171 -22.03 17.64 9.25
N ASN A 172 -21.19 18.63 8.92
CA ASN A 172 -21.65 20.01 8.77
C ASN A 172 -22.66 20.14 7.62
N ILE A 173 -22.44 19.47 6.48
CA ILE A 173 -23.41 19.46 5.37
C ILE A 173 -24.72 18.82 5.83
N TYR A 174 -24.67 17.66 6.51
CA TYR A 174 -25.85 17.02 7.08
C TYR A 174 -26.66 17.97 7.98
N LEU A 175 -26.00 18.72 8.87
CA LEU A 175 -26.69 19.61 9.80
C LEU A 175 -27.23 20.90 9.18
N THR A 176 -26.61 21.39 8.10
CA THR A 176 -26.85 22.76 7.61
C THR A 176 -27.42 22.83 6.20
N SER A 177 -27.43 21.73 5.47
CA SER A 177 -28.02 21.62 4.13
C SER A 177 -29.52 21.97 4.17
N ARG A 178 -29.96 22.77 3.20
CA ARG A 178 -31.39 23.08 2.99
C ARG A 178 -32.08 22.03 2.12
N SER A 179 -31.32 21.23 1.38
CA SER A 179 -31.83 20.13 0.57
C SER A 179 -31.99 18.87 1.42
N LYS A 180 -33.23 18.38 1.52
CA LYS A 180 -33.54 17.11 2.20
C LYS A 180 -32.87 15.91 1.52
N ILE A 181 -32.64 15.98 0.22
CA ILE A 181 -31.91 14.95 -0.53
C ILE A 181 -30.44 14.96 -0.09
N ASN A 182 -29.80 16.12 -0.01
CA ASN A 182 -28.42 16.24 0.42
C ASN A 182 -28.25 15.87 1.90
N GLU A 183 -29.18 16.26 2.76
CA GLU A 183 -29.20 15.87 4.18
C GLU A 183 -29.22 14.34 4.33
N ALA A 184 -30.17 13.66 3.68
CA ALA A 184 -30.27 12.20 3.70
C ALA A 184 -29.03 11.52 3.07
N THR A 185 -28.50 12.08 1.99
CA THR A 185 -27.29 11.57 1.32
C THR A 185 -26.06 11.71 2.21
N ALA A 186 -25.90 12.84 2.90
CA ALA A 186 -24.83 13.07 3.86
C ALA A 186 -24.94 12.11 5.05
N GLN A 187 -26.14 11.92 5.59
CA GLN A 187 -26.39 10.96 6.68
C GLN A 187 -25.99 9.53 6.28
N GLY A 188 -26.45 9.06 5.12
CA GLY A 188 -26.07 7.73 4.61
C GLY A 188 -24.58 7.60 4.35
N SER A 189 -23.95 8.65 3.79
CA SER A 189 -22.52 8.66 3.49
C SER A 189 -21.68 8.69 4.77
N LEU A 190 -22.09 9.39 5.82
CA LEU A 190 -21.41 9.40 7.11
C LEU A 190 -21.36 8.01 7.74
N SER A 191 -22.48 7.28 7.72
CA SER A 191 -22.51 5.89 8.18
C SER A 191 -21.52 5.02 7.40
N GLN A 192 -21.48 5.14 6.07
CA GLN A 192 -20.53 4.40 5.24
C GLN A 192 -19.07 4.80 5.51
N ILE A 193 -18.78 6.10 5.68
CA ILE A 193 -17.45 6.60 6.01
C ILE A 193 -16.98 6.01 7.34
N LEU A 194 -17.82 6.05 8.39
CA LEU A 194 -17.47 5.51 9.71
C LEU A 194 -17.22 4.01 9.65
N ASN A 195 -18.10 3.25 9.00
CA ASN A 195 -17.91 1.80 8.82
C ASN A 195 -16.62 1.49 8.03
N GLY A 196 -16.32 2.28 7.00
CA GLY A 196 -15.09 2.15 6.22
C GLY A 196 -13.84 2.44 7.04
N ILE A 197 -13.88 3.45 7.93
CA ILE A 197 -12.78 3.74 8.86
C ILE A 197 -12.55 2.54 9.79
N PHE A 198 -13.60 2.02 10.43
CA PHE A 198 -13.47 0.86 11.33
C PHE A 198 -12.93 -0.36 10.59
N SER A 199 -13.45 -0.65 9.39
CA SER A 199 -12.97 -1.77 8.56
C SER A 199 -11.48 -1.62 8.22
N LYS A 200 -11.03 -0.42 7.86
CA LYS A 200 -9.61 -0.14 7.59
C LYS A 200 -8.74 -0.25 8.85
N MET A 201 -9.25 0.16 10.01
CA MET A 201 -8.54 0.03 11.28
C MET A 201 -8.37 -1.44 11.67
N GLU A 202 -9.42 -2.25 11.54
CA GLU A 202 -9.38 -3.69 11.78
C GLU A 202 -8.40 -4.40 10.83
N GLN A 203 -8.42 -4.07 9.54
CA GLN A 203 -7.48 -4.62 8.56
C GLN A 203 -6.03 -4.23 8.89
N LYS A 204 -5.77 -2.96 9.25
CA LYS A 204 -4.42 -2.55 9.67
C LYS A 204 -3.98 -3.29 10.93
N MET A 205 -4.88 -3.52 11.88
CA MET A 205 -4.58 -4.25 13.10
C MET A 205 -4.29 -5.73 12.82
N SER A 206 -5.02 -6.39 11.92
CA SER A 206 -4.74 -7.78 11.53
C SER A 206 -3.33 -7.91 10.93
N LEU A 207 -2.97 -7.01 10.02
CA LEU A 207 -1.64 -6.99 9.39
C LEU A 207 -0.52 -6.75 10.41
N VAL A 208 -0.74 -5.90 11.42
CA VAL A 208 0.21 -5.69 12.52
C VAL A 208 0.36 -6.95 13.37
N ASN A 209 -0.74 -7.66 13.66
CA ASN A 209 -0.70 -8.89 14.43
C ASN A 209 0.02 -10.02 13.66
N GLU A 210 -0.21 -10.13 12.35
CA GLU A 210 0.53 -11.07 11.49
C GLU A 210 2.03 -10.76 11.44
N ARG A 211 2.40 -9.48 11.34
CA ARG A 211 3.82 -9.07 11.40
C ARG A 211 4.47 -9.43 12.72
N LYS A 212 3.81 -9.14 13.85
CA LYS A 212 4.29 -9.51 15.19
C LYS A 212 4.44 -11.02 15.36
N GLN A 213 3.50 -11.81 14.82
CA GLN A 213 3.62 -13.28 14.85
C GLN A 213 4.81 -13.75 14.01
N LYS A 214 5.03 -13.18 12.83
CA LYS A 214 6.21 -13.51 11.99
C LYS A 214 7.53 -13.08 12.63
N GLU A 215 7.56 -11.93 13.28
CA GLU A 215 8.74 -11.49 14.04
C GLU A 215 9.03 -12.42 15.23
N ASN A 216 8.00 -12.82 15.98
CA ASN A 216 8.16 -13.81 17.04
C ASN A 216 8.63 -15.17 16.50
N ILE A 217 8.10 -15.61 15.35
CA ILE A 217 8.56 -16.84 14.69
C ILE A 217 10.00 -16.70 14.22
N ASN A 218 10.41 -15.55 13.65
CA ASN A 218 11.79 -15.32 13.24
C ASN A 218 12.76 -15.28 14.43
N VAL A 219 12.34 -14.70 15.56
CA VAL A 219 13.13 -14.75 16.81
C VAL A 219 13.25 -16.21 17.28
N ILE A 220 12.15 -16.97 17.29
CA ILE A 220 12.18 -18.39 17.66
C ILE A 220 13.06 -19.20 16.71
N ILE A 221 12.98 -18.97 15.39
CA ILE A 221 13.83 -19.66 14.40
C ILE A 221 15.31 -19.30 14.60
N ASN A 222 15.62 -18.02 14.84
CA ASN A 222 16.99 -17.60 15.13
C ASN A 222 17.50 -18.21 16.45
N ASP A 223 16.67 -18.29 17.50
CA ASP A 223 17.02 -18.94 18.76
C ASP A 223 17.26 -20.45 18.54
N TYR A 224 16.44 -21.12 17.72
CA TYR A 224 16.65 -22.54 17.37
C TYR A 224 17.89 -22.77 16.50
N ASP A 225 18.19 -21.89 15.54
CA ASP A 225 19.38 -21.97 14.70
C ASP A 225 20.65 -21.66 15.53
N GLU A 226 20.61 -20.71 16.47
CA GLU A 226 21.71 -20.47 17.42
C GLU A 226 21.95 -21.67 18.35
N GLU A 227 20.91 -22.28 18.93
CA GLU A 227 21.07 -23.50 19.74
C GLU A 227 21.63 -24.67 18.91
N GLN A 228 21.21 -24.82 17.64
CA GLN A 228 21.74 -25.86 16.74
C GLN A 228 23.20 -25.58 16.32
N ILE A 229 23.58 -24.32 16.07
CA ILE A 229 24.96 -23.92 15.78
C ILE A 229 25.85 -24.19 17.00
N ILE A 230 25.41 -23.82 18.19
CA ILE A 230 26.15 -24.08 19.44
C ILE A 230 26.31 -25.59 19.67
N ILE A 231 25.26 -26.38 19.46
CA ILE A 231 25.34 -27.85 19.59
C ILE A 231 26.29 -28.44 18.54
N LYS A 232 26.27 -27.93 17.30
CA LYS A 232 27.14 -28.38 16.22
C LYS A 232 28.61 -28.04 16.51
N ASP A 233 28.90 -26.85 16.98
CA ASP A 233 30.27 -26.42 17.34
C ASP A 233 30.81 -27.21 18.54
N ILE A 234 29.97 -27.48 19.55
CA ILE A 234 30.33 -28.35 20.69
C ILE A 234 30.57 -29.79 20.22
N LEU A 235 29.74 -30.31 19.30
CA LEU A 235 29.93 -31.64 18.73
C LEU A 235 31.21 -31.72 17.90
N GLU A 236 31.53 -30.71 17.10
CA GLU A 236 32.77 -30.64 16.34
C GLU A 236 33.99 -30.56 17.28
N GLU A 237 33.92 -29.78 18.36
CA GLU A 237 34.98 -29.70 19.38
C GLU A 237 35.16 -31.04 20.14
N LEU A 238 34.07 -31.73 20.45
CA LEU A 238 34.10 -33.06 21.08
C LEU A 238 34.63 -34.12 20.11
N VAL A 239 34.26 -34.06 18.83
CA VAL A 239 34.78 -34.95 17.80
C VAL A 239 36.27 -34.73 17.58
N GLU A 240 36.75 -33.47 17.52
CA GLU A 240 38.19 -33.20 17.45
C GLU A 240 38.93 -33.71 18.69
N LYS A 241 38.37 -33.55 19.90
CA LYS A 241 38.96 -34.07 21.13
C LYS A 241 39.02 -35.61 21.15
N ILE A 242 37.98 -36.29 20.68
CA ILE A 242 37.96 -37.76 20.56
C ILE A 242 38.99 -38.23 19.53
N VAL A 243 39.08 -37.56 18.38
CA VAL A 243 40.06 -37.88 17.32
C VAL A 243 41.49 -37.61 17.80
N TYR A 244 41.72 -36.60 18.65
CA TYR A 244 43.03 -36.34 19.25
C TYR A 244 43.39 -37.35 20.36
N ASP A 245 42.43 -37.79 21.16
CA ASP A 245 42.68 -38.81 22.20
C ASP A 245 42.98 -40.19 21.59
N GLU A 246 42.36 -40.54 20.45
CA GLU A 246 42.73 -41.75 19.69
C GLU A 246 44.13 -41.63 19.05
N ALA A 247 44.52 -40.45 18.56
CA ALA A 247 45.83 -40.23 17.95
C ALA A 247 47.00 -40.19 18.96
N THR A 248 46.73 -39.98 20.26
CA THR A 248 47.77 -39.86 21.29
C THR A 248 47.97 -41.16 22.10
N GLN A 249 47.17 -42.21 21.87
CA GLN A 249 47.34 -43.51 22.54
C GLN A 249 48.11 -44.57 21.72
N GLU A 250 48.66 -44.25 20.55
CA GLU A 250 49.44 -45.24 19.76
C GLU A 250 50.94 -45.34 20.10
N GLN A 251 51.43 -44.65 21.15
CA GLN A 251 52.81 -44.86 21.63
C GLN A 251 52.90 -45.08 23.14
N THR A 252 52.23 -46.13 23.64
CA THR A 252 52.78 -47.06 24.65
C THR A 252 51.72 -48.13 24.98
N ASN A 253 51.77 -49.25 24.28
CA ASN A 253 51.89 -50.60 24.87
C ASN A 253 51.53 -51.65 23.82
N SER A 254 52.57 -52.24 23.23
CA SER A 254 52.49 -53.57 22.63
C SER A 254 52.08 -54.61 23.68
N SER A 255 51.37 -55.62 23.20
CA SER A 255 51.04 -56.91 23.80
C SER A 255 49.97 -56.93 24.90
N LEU A 256 48.71 -57.10 24.50
CA LEU A 256 47.88 -58.20 25.01
C LEU A 256 46.87 -58.60 23.93
N SER A 257 46.77 -59.91 23.72
CA SER A 257 46.03 -60.57 22.64
C SER A 257 44.52 -60.32 22.74
N THR A 258 43.87 -60.07 21.60
CA THR A 258 42.43 -59.78 21.43
C THR A 258 41.49 -60.94 21.80
N ASN A 259 41.98 -61.98 22.48
CA ASN A 259 41.20 -63.18 22.83
C ASN A 259 40.73 -63.20 24.30
N ASP A 260 41.23 -62.33 25.18
CA ASP A 260 40.92 -62.42 26.62
C ASP A 260 39.75 -61.51 27.07
N ILE A 261 39.22 -60.64 26.20
CA ILE A 261 38.09 -59.74 26.53
C ILE A 261 36.72 -60.41 26.25
N ILE A 262 36.70 -61.49 25.47
CA ILE A 262 35.44 -62.19 25.10
C ILE A 262 34.97 -63.13 26.23
N GLU A 263 35.86 -63.62 27.11
CA GLU A 263 35.46 -64.55 28.18
C GLU A 263 34.81 -63.86 29.40
N ASP A 264 35.16 -62.61 29.74
CA ASP A 264 34.54 -61.91 30.88
C ASP A 264 33.14 -61.34 30.58
N THR A 265 32.79 -61.22 29.30
CA THR A 265 31.46 -60.76 28.88
C THR A 265 30.43 -61.90 28.91
N GLN A 266 30.87 -63.16 28.80
CA GLN A 266 29.97 -64.32 28.92
C GLN A 266 29.68 -64.69 30.38
N SER A 267 30.65 -64.52 31.29
CA SER A 267 30.45 -64.77 32.73
C SER A 267 29.45 -63.79 33.36
N THR A 268 29.52 -62.51 32.99
CA THR A 268 28.60 -61.49 33.54
C THR A 268 27.18 -61.59 32.97
N GLN A 269 27.01 -62.11 31.75
CA GLN A 269 25.70 -62.29 31.14
C GLN A 269 24.95 -63.54 31.66
N GLU A 270 25.67 -64.60 32.06
CA GLU A 270 25.08 -65.74 32.78
C GLU A 270 24.67 -65.38 34.21
N GLU A 271 25.47 -64.60 34.96
CA GLU A 271 25.09 -64.16 36.32
C GLU A 271 23.86 -63.23 36.36
N ILE A 272 23.68 -62.40 35.34
CA ILE A 272 22.52 -61.50 35.23
C ILE A 272 21.25 -62.29 34.87
N ASN A 273 21.35 -63.27 33.98
CA ASN A 273 20.21 -64.12 33.61
C ASN A 273 19.74 -65.03 34.76
N ASP A 274 20.67 -65.52 35.59
CA ASP A 274 20.33 -66.32 36.78
C ASP A 274 19.66 -65.50 37.90
N ARG A 275 20.00 -64.20 38.01
CA ARG A 275 19.32 -63.27 38.93
C ARG A 275 17.91 -62.91 38.48
N ILE A 276 17.67 -62.79 37.17
CA ILE A 276 16.34 -62.49 36.61
C ILE A 276 15.40 -63.69 36.76
N LEU A 277 15.89 -64.93 36.61
CA LEU A 277 15.08 -66.14 36.81
C LEU A 277 14.72 -66.41 38.28
N LYS A 278 15.58 -66.04 39.25
CA LYS A 278 15.27 -66.18 40.68
C LYS A 278 14.23 -65.18 41.20
N ASN A 279 14.14 -63.98 40.61
CA ASN A 279 13.17 -62.96 41.05
C ASN A 279 11.74 -63.17 40.50
N ASN A 280 11.53 -64.12 39.58
CA ASN A 280 10.20 -64.48 39.06
C ASN A 280 9.60 -65.76 39.69
N ARG A 281 10.10 -66.18 40.85
CA ARG A 281 9.54 -67.30 41.64
C ARG A 281 9.31 -66.90 43.09
N VAL A 282 8.39 -65.98 43.34
CA VAL A 282 7.60 -65.98 44.58
C VAL A 282 6.16 -65.65 44.18
N LEU A 283 5.31 -66.65 44.34
CA LEU A 283 3.84 -66.59 44.31
C LEU A 283 3.32 -65.65 45.39
#